data_AF-A0A833SCT1-F1
#
_entry.id   AF-A0A833SCT1-F1
#
_cell.length_a   1.000
_cell.length_b   1.000
_cell.length_c   1.000
_cell.angle_alpha   90.00
_cell.angle_beta   90.00
_cell.angle_gamma   90.00
#
_symmetry.space_group_name_H-M   'P 1'
#
loop_
_entity.id
_entity.type
_entity.pdbx_description
1 polymer ?
#
loop_
_entity_poly.entity_id
_entity_poly.type
_entity_poly.pdbx_seq_one_letter_code
_entity_poly.pdbx_strand_id
1 'polypeptide(L)'
;MREYNTANPKYQMTLIGILVTDYGGKDLAGILAAAKKVKETASTAKKMESELIQNWIRKGWTPSSVFNLDHVADLEHLNNYLLSVWVKFTTEYNKLSPPPKQGGHDRHSKNWLEKLLDRAKKDSDTEKWPRI
;
A
#
# COMPACT_ATOMS: atom_id res chain seq x y z
N MET A 1 5.04 17.21 17.16
CA MET A 1 3.90 16.34 16.74
C MET A 1 2.94 16.05 17.90
N ARG A 2 3.38 15.48 19.04
CA ARG A 2 2.48 15.21 20.19
C ARG A 2 1.74 16.46 20.67
N GLU A 3 2.47 17.52 20.99
CA GLU A 3 1.89 18.80 21.43
C GLU A 3 0.91 19.39 20.41
N TYR A 4 1.30 19.36 19.12
CA TYR A 4 0.41 19.78 18.03
C TYR A 4 -0.90 18.96 17.99
N ASN A 5 -0.82 17.64 18.10
CA ASN A 5 -1.99 16.77 18.09
C ASN A 5 -2.88 16.96 19.33
N THR A 6 -2.28 17.23 20.49
CA THR A 6 -3.00 17.58 21.72
C THR A 6 -3.75 18.89 21.56
N ALA A 7 -3.13 19.90 20.95
CA ALA A 7 -3.77 21.19 20.67
C ALA A 7 -4.79 21.12 19.52
N ASN A 8 -4.62 20.17 18.59
CA ASN A 8 -5.44 20.04 17.38
C ASN A 8 -6.08 18.65 17.26
N PRO A 9 -7.01 18.27 18.15
CA PRO A 9 -7.59 16.93 18.19
C PRO A 9 -8.37 16.56 16.91
N LYS A 10 -8.85 17.55 16.16
CA LYS A 10 -9.51 17.36 14.86
C LYS A 10 -8.53 17.16 13.69
N TYR A 11 -7.28 17.58 13.84
CA TYR A 11 -6.26 17.58 12.79
C TYR A 11 -5.00 16.83 13.22
N GLN A 12 -5.19 15.64 13.82
CA GLN A 12 -4.06 14.84 14.28
C GLN A 12 -3.16 14.44 13.10
N MET A 13 -1.87 14.75 13.24
CA MET A 13 -0.83 14.36 12.29
C MET A 13 -0.17 13.07 12.77
N THR A 14 0.05 12.14 11.85
CA THR A 14 0.92 10.98 12.07
C THR A 14 2.21 11.17 11.31
N LEU A 15 3.31 10.60 11.78
CA LEU A 15 4.59 10.63 11.06
C LEU A 15 4.43 10.10 9.64
N ILE A 16 3.75 8.96 9.48
CA ILE A 16 3.45 8.41 8.17
C ILE A 16 2.57 9.34 7.31
N GLY A 17 1.68 10.12 7.93
CA GLY A 17 0.82 11.06 7.21
C GLY A 17 1.63 12.21 6.61
N ILE A 18 2.60 12.73 7.38
CA ILE A 18 3.56 13.75 6.90
C ILE A 18 4.41 13.18 5.77
N LEU A 19 5.01 12.00 5.99
CA LEU A 19 5.87 11.37 4.97
C LEU A 19 5.12 11.07 3.67
N VAL A 20 3.84 10.67 3.75
CA VAL A 20 3.00 10.48 2.55
C VAL A 20 2.71 11.81 1.86
N THR A 21 2.55 12.91 2.60
CA THR A 21 2.37 14.24 2.02
C THR A 21 3.63 14.73 1.32
N ASP A 22 4.80 14.48 1.90
CA ASP A 22 6.08 15.00 1.39
C ASP A 22 6.66 14.15 0.25
N TYR A 23 6.59 12.82 0.36
CA TYR A 23 7.20 11.88 -0.60
C TYR A 23 6.17 11.21 -1.52
N GLY A 24 4.87 11.29 -1.22
CA GLY A 24 3.87 10.45 -1.88
C GLY A 24 3.89 9.00 -1.38
N GLY A 25 2.76 8.29 -1.57
CA GLY A 25 2.62 6.91 -1.07
C GLY A 25 3.53 5.88 -1.76
N LYS A 26 3.80 6.07 -3.06
CA LYS A 26 4.63 5.17 -3.88
C LYS A 26 6.10 5.25 -3.49
N ASP A 27 6.68 6.45 -3.51
CA ASP A 27 8.10 6.62 -3.24
C ASP A 27 8.41 6.29 -1.79
N LEU A 28 7.51 6.63 -0.86
CA LEU A 28 7.64 6.21 0.54
C LEU A 28 7.65 4.69 0.68
N ALA A 29 6.76 3.96 -0.03
CA ALA A 29 6.80 2.51 -0.03
C ALA A 29 8.12 1.97 -0.62
N GLY A 30 8.67 2.61 -1.66
CA GLY A 30 10.00 2.28 -2.20
C GLY A 30 11.14 2.50 -1.20
N ILE A 31 11.13 3.61 -0.46
CA ILE A 31 12.12 3.92 0.58
C ILE A 31 12.04 2.88 1.70
N LEU A 32 10.83 2.53 2.15
CA LEU A 32 10.63 1.49 3.16
C LEU A 32 11.09 0.12 2.67
N ALA A 33 10.95 -0.17 1.38
CA ALA A 33 11.49 -1.37 0.74
C ALA A 33 13.00 -1.48 0.90
N ALA A 34 13.71 -0.40 0.57
CA ALA A 34 15.16 -0.33 0.67
C ALA A 34 15.61 -0.43 2.14
N ALA A 35 14.95 0.31 3.03
CA ALA A 35 15.25 0.30 4.46
C ALA A 35 15.02 -1.07 5.12
N LYS A 36 14.11 -1.91 4.59
CA LYS A 36 13.93 -3.29 5.07
C LYS A 36 15.08 -4.23 4.75
N LYS A 37 15.92 -3.90 3.77
CA LYS A 37 17.08 -4.71 3.38
C LYS A 37 18.31 -4.43 4.25
N VAL A 38 18.31 -3.34 5.01
CA VAL A 38 19.39 -2.93 5.90
C VAL A 38 19.05 -3.35 7.33
N LYS A 39 19.93 -4.12 7.98
CA LYS A 39 19.68 -4.78 9.28
C LYS A 39 19.26 -3.79 10.36
N GLU A 40 19.90 -2.64 10.39
CA GLU A 40 19.74 -1.57 11.37
C GLU A 40 18.38 -0.88 11.25
N THR A 41 17.85 -0.75 10.03
CA THR A 41 16.59 -0.03 9.75
C THR A 41 15.40 -0.97 9.52
N ALA A 42 15.63 -2.27 9.42
CA ALA A 42 14.60 -3.22 9.02
C ALA A 42 13.40 -3.29 9.98
N SER A 43 13.65 -3.22 11.30
CA SER A 43 12.58 -3.25 12.30
C SER A 43 11.69 -2.00 12.23
N THR A 44 12.31 -0.82 12.07
CA THR A 44 11.61 0.46 11.93
C THR A 44 10.82 0.51 10.63
N ALA A 45 11.42 0.09 9.52
CA ALA A 45 10.78 0.10 8.22
C ALA A 45 9.57 -0.84 8.15
N LYS A 46 9.61 -2.01 8.83
CA LYS A 46 8.44 -2.89 8.98
C LYS A 46 7.28 -2.21 9.72
N LYS A 47 7.57 -1.48 10.80
CA LYS A 47 6.55 -0.73 11.55
C LYS A 47 5.93 0.38 10.69
N MET A 48 6.75 1.13 9.97
CA MET A 48 6.29 2.19 9.07
C MET A 48 5.46 1.65 7.89
N GLU A 49 5.79 0.47 7.34
CA GLU A 49 4.95 -0.21 6.32
C GLU A 49 3.56 -0.51 6.88
N SER A 50 3.45 -1.00 8.12
CA SER A 50 2.16 -1.22 8.77
C SER A 50 1.38 0.08 8.98
N GLU A 51 2.06 1.16 9.39
CA GLU A 51 1.42 2.48 9.53
C GLU A 51 0.94 3.04 8.18
N LEU A 52 1.66 2.79 7.09
CA LEU A 52 1.27 3.20 5.74
C LEU A 52 -0.03 2.52 5.30
N ILE A 53 -0.10 1.20 5.50
CA ILE A 53 -1.30 0.40 5.23
C ILE A 53 -2.49 0.92 6.04
N GLN A 54 -2.30 1.14 7.35
CA GLN A 54 -3.37 1.66 8.21
C GLN A 54 -3.80 3.08 7.81
N ASN A 55 -2.87 3.91 7.35
CA ASN A 55 -3.20 5.24 6.85
C ASN A 55 -4.06 5.18 5.58
N TRP A 56 -3.77 4.26 4.65
CA TRP A 56 -4.62 4.05 3.47
C TRP A 56 -6.02 3.56 3.85
N ILE A 57 -6.12 2.60 4.78
CA ILE A 57 -7.40 2.10 5.31
C ILE A 57 -8.21 3.24 5.94
N ARG A 58 -7.61 4.02 6.85
CA ARG A 58 -8.29 5.12 7.55
C ARG A 58 -8.75 6.22 6.61
N LYS A 59 -7.98 6.49 5.55
CA LYS A 59 -8.36 7.43 4.48
C LYS A 59 -9.37 6.83 3.49
N GLY A 60 -9.79 5.59 3.69
CA GLY A 60 -10.78 4.89 2.87
C GLY A 60 -10.31 4.55 1.46
N TRP A 61 -8.99 4.45 1.23
CA TRP A 61 -8.46 4.10 -0.09
C TRP A 61 -8.91 2.69 -0.47
N THR A 62 -9.17 2.46 -1.76
CA THR A 62 -9.45 1.12 -2.28
C THR A 62 -8.17 0.45 -2.77
N PRO A 63 -8.13 -0.89 -2.85
CA PRO A 63 -7.06 -1.62 -3.53
C PRO A 63 -6.76 -1.06 -4.92
N SER A 64 -7.79 -0.74 -5.70
CA SER A 64 -7.67 -0.15 -7.03
C SER A 64 -6.98 1.23 -7.00
N SER A 65 -7.36 2.11 -6.07
CA SER A 65 -6.78 3.44 -5.95
C SER A 65 -5.32 3.41 -5.50
N VAL A 66 -4.96 2.52 -4.57
CA VAL A 66 -3.55 2.34 -4.16
C VAL A 66 -2.73 1.73 -5.28
N PHE A 67 -3.30 0.78 -6.03
CA PHE A 67 -2.66 0.23 -7.22
C PHE A 67 -2.41 1.31 -8.28
N ASN A 68 -3.33 2.25 -8.46
CA ASN A 68 -3.22 3.29 -9.49
C ASN A 68 -2.34 4.49 -9.07
N LEU A 69 -1.68 4.47 -7.91
CA LEU A 69 -0.70 5.48 -7.52
C LEU A 69 0.49 5.46 -8.50
N ASP A 70 0.44 6.37 -9.47
CA ASP A 70 1.41 6.59 -10.55
C ASP A 70 1.80 5.36 -11.37
N HIS A 71 0.89 4.98 -12.27
CA HIS A 71 1.19 4.16 -13.45
C HIS A 71 1.81 2.78 -13.12
N VAL A 72 1.28 2.09 -12.13
CA VAL A 72 1.53 0.65 -11.91
C VAL A 72 0.98 -0.22 -13.07
N ALA A 73 0.36 0.42 -14.07
CA ALA A 73 0.05 -0.21 -15.36
C ALA A 73 1.30 -0.71 -16.11
N ASP A 74 2.49 -0.19 -15.77
CA ASP A 74 3.74 -0.69 -16.33
C ASP A 74 4.28 -1.84 -15.48
N LEU A 75 3.72 -3.03 -15.73
CA LEU A 75 4.05 -4.29 -15.03
C LEU A 75 5.56 -4.61 -15.07
N GLU A 76 6.32 -4.02 -16.01
CA GLU A 76 7.77 -4.17 -16.15
C GLU A 76 8.55 -3.47 -15.03
N HIS A 77 7.98 -2.44 -14.40
CA HIS A 77 8.59 -1.66 -13.32
C HIS A 77 8.02 -1.98 -11.93
N LEU A 78 7.13 -2.98 -11.87
CA LEU A 78 6.51 -3.44 -10.64
C LEU A 78 7.54 -4.19 -9.80
N ASN A 79 8.23 -3.47 -8.92
CA ASN A 79 9.12 -4.11 -7.96
C ASN A 79 8.29 -5.05 -7.06
N ASN A 80 8.71 -6.32 -6.94
CA ASN A 80 8.10 -7.37 -6.12
C ASN A 80 7.70 -6.89 -4.72
N TYR A 81 8.43 -5.92 -4.17
CA TYR A 81 8.09 -5.31 -2.90
C TYR A 81 6.80 -4.48 -2.91
N LEU A 82 6.60 -3.58 -3.89
CA LEU A 82 5.39 -2.75 -3.96
C LEU A 82 4.15 -3.62 -4.13
N LEU A 83 4.27 -4.67 -4.96
CA LEU A 83 3.24 -5.70 -5.08
C LEU A 83 2.93 -6.36 -3.72
N SER A 84 3.97 -6.73 -2.95
CA SER A 84 3.78 -7.36 -1.64
C SER A 84 3.08 -6.44 -0.62
N VAL A 85 3.37 -5.14 -0.64
CA VAL A 85 2.71 -4.16 0.24
C VAL A 85 1.26 -3.96 -0.20
N TRP A 86 1.01 -3.90 -1.50
CA TRP A 86 -0.33 -3.81 -2.06
C TRP A 86 -1.18 -5.06 -1.75
N VAL A 87 -0.61 -6.28 -1.86
CA VAL A 87 -1.29 -7.53 -1.50
C VAL A 87 -1.67 -7.50 -0.02
N LYS A 88 -0.75 -7.12 0.87
CA LYS A 88 -1.05 -6.97 2.30
C LYS A 88 -2.16 -5.97 2.56
N PHE A 89 -2.10 -4.79 1.94
CA PHE A 89 -3.15 -3.79 2.05
C PHE A 89 -4.52 -4.34 1.62
N THR A 90 -4.57 -5.05 0.49
CA THR A 90 -5.81 -5.64 -0.04
C THR A 90 -6.35 -6.72 0.88
N THR A 91 -5.49 -7.56 1.46
CA THR A 91 -5.87 -8.55 2.46
C THR A 91 -6.46 -7.89 3.71
N GLU A 92 -5.83 -6.84 4.24
CA GLU A 92 -6.37 -6.11 5.39
C GLU A 92 -7.67 -5.36 5.06
N TYR A 93 -7.76 -4.76 3.88
CA TYR A 93 -8.97 -4.09 3.39
C TYR A 93 -10.15 -5.07 3.27
N ASN A 94 -9.93 -6.27 2.73
CA ASN A 94 -10.97 -7.29 2.56
C ASN A 94 -11.47 -7.89 3.88
N LYS A 95 -10.71 -7.76 4.98
CA LYS A 95 -11.18 -8.14 6.32
C LYS A 95 -12.19 -7.14 6.89
N LEU A 96 -12.26 -5.93 6.34
CA LEU A 96 -13.20 -4.90 6.79
C LEU A 96 -14.60 -5.24 6.25
N SER A 97 -15.54 -5.54 7.15
CA SER A 97 -16.94 -5.82 6.82
C SER A 97 -17.87 -4.88 7.60
N PRO A 98 -18.56 -3.93 6.93
CA PRO A 98 -18.41 -3.57 5.52
C PRO A 98 -17.08 -2.86 5.24
N PRO A 99 -16.55 -2.90 4.01
CA PRO A 99 -15.40 -2.10 3.64
C PRO A 99 -15.73 -0.60 3.79
N PRO A 100 -14.73 0.27 4.03
CA PRO A 100 -14.94 1.70 4.11
C PRO A 100 -15.71 2.20 2.88
N LYS A 101 -16.86 2.83 3.10
CA LYS A 101 -17.68 3.39 2.01
C LYS A 101 -16.85 4.46 1.28
N GLN A 102 -16.71 4.34 -0.05
CA GLN A 102 -16.34 5.48 -0.89
C GLN A 102 -17.50 5.85 -1.82
N GLY A 103 -17.63 7.16 -2.09
CA GLY A 103 -18.47 7.69 -3.15
C GLY A 103 -18.19 6.95 -4.45
N GLY A 104 -19.26 6.47 -5.08
CA GLY A 104 -19.21 5.37 -6.04
C GLY A 104 -18.28 5.61 -7.22
N HIS A 105 -17.29 4.73 -7.39
CA HIS A 105 -16.64 4.46 -8.67
C HIS A 105 -15.75 3.20 -8.58
N ASP A 106 -16.31 2.00 -8.36
CA ASP A 106 -15.49 0.80 -8.55
C ASP A 106 -16.27 -0.40 -9.09
N ARG A 107 -16.37 -0.46 -10.43
CA ARG A 107 -16.79 -1.65 -11.20
C ARG A 107 -15.58 -2.37 -11.82
N HIS A 108 -14.36 -1.84 -11.64
CA HIS A 108 -13.15 -2.29 -12.33
C HIS A 108 -12.29 -3.26 -11.50
N SER A 109 -12.49 -3.34 -10.18
CA SER A 109 -11.67 -4.18 -9.29
C SER A 109 -11.74 -5.70 -9.54
N LYS A 110 -12.79 -6.21 -10.19
CA LYS A 110 -12.95 -7.66 -10.42
C LYS A 110 -12.18 -8.16 -11.65
N ASN A 111 -12.20 -7.40 -12.74
CA ASN A 111 -11.60 -7.81 -14.03
C ASN A 111 -10.07 -7.75 -14.06
N TRP A 112 -9.43 -7.11 -13.09
CA TRP A 112 -7.97 -6.93 -13.10
C TRP A 112 -7.24 -7.98 -12.25
N LEU A 113 -7.84 -8.44 -11.14
CA LEU A 113 -7.32 -9.58 -10.35
C LEU A 113 -7.23 -10.85 -11.20
N GLU A 114 -8.27 -11.10 -12.01
CA GLU A 114 -8.29 -12.20 -12.97
C GLU A 114 -7.14 -12.07 -13.99
N LYS A 115 -6.92 -10.87 -14.54
CA LYS A 115 -5.81 -10.61 -15.47
C LYS A 115 -4.43 -10.77 -14.82
N LEU A 116 -4.27 -10.37 -13.55
CA LEU A 116 -3.03 -10.53 -12.79
C LEU A 116 -2.73 -12.02 -12.56
N LEU A 117 -3.73 -12.78 -12.11
CA LEU A 117 -3.62 -14.21 -11.86
C LEU A 117 -3.35 -14.99 -13.15
N ASP A 118 -3.99 -14.62 -14.26
CA ASP A 118 -3.74 -15.24 -15.57
C ASP A 118 -2.33 -14.97 -16.08
N ARG A 119 -1.73 -13.82 -15.75
CA ARG A 119 -0.35 -13.52 -16.11
C ARG A 119 0.65 -14.23 -15.20
N ALA A 120 0.39 -14.30 -13.89
CA ALA A 120 1.20 -15.07 -12.95
C ALA A 120 1.22 -16.57 -13.32
N LYS A 121 0.13 -17.11 -13.89
CA LYS A 121 0.09 -18.49 -14.43
C LYS A 121 0.88 -18.66 -15.74
N LYS A 122 1.04 -17.60 -16.53
CA LYS A 122 1.76 -17.61 -17.82
C LYS A 122 3.26 -17.35 -17.67
N ASP A 123 3.65 -16.69 -16.59
CA ASP A 123 5.04 -16.42 -16.27
C ASP A 123 5.66 -17.66 -15.60
N SER A 124 6.64 -18.30 -16.24
CA SER A 124 7.27 -19.52 -15.73
C SER A 124 8.18 -19.28 -14.52
N ASP A 125 8.53 -18.02 -14.25
CA ASP A 125 9.42 -17.61 -13.16
C ASP A 125 8.61 -17.15 -11.93
N THR A 126 7.72 -18.03 -11.47
CA THR A 126 6.81 -17.77 -10.34
C THR A 126 7.53 -17.52 -9.00
N GLU A 127 8.84 -17.80 -8.90
CA GLU A 127 9.68 -17.47 -7.74
C GLU A 127 9.82 -15.96 -7.48
N LYS A 128 9.61 -15.12 -8.49
CA LYS A 128 9.61 -13.66 -8.34
C LYS A 128 8.33 -13.14 -7.68
N TRP A 129 7.28 -13.96 -7.56
CA TRP A 129 6.01 -13.53 -7.02
C TRP A 129 5.95 -13.70 -5.49
N PRO A 130 5.36 -12.74 -4.76
CA PRO A 130 5.14 -12.91 -3.34
C PRO A 130 4.21 -14.12 -3.12
N ARG A 131 4.68 -15.12 -2.37
CA ARG A 131 3.86 -16.26 -1.94
C ARG A 131 2.72 -15.74 -1.05
N ILE A 132 1.49 -15.98 -1.49
CA ILE A 132 0.23 -15.55 -0.87
C ILE A 132 -0.18 -16.58 0.18
#